data_AF-A0A183SMJ4-F1
#
_entry.id   AF-A0A183SMJ4-F1
#
_cell.length_a   1.000
_cell.length_b   1.000
_cell.length_c   1.000
_cell.angle_alpha   90.00
_cell.angle_beta   90.00
_cell.angle_gamma   90.00
#
_symmetry.space_group_name_H-M   'P 1'
#
loop_
_entity.id
_entity.type
_entity.pdbx_description
1 polymer ?
#
loop_
_entity_poly.entity_id
_entity_poly.type
_entity_poly.pdbx_seq_one_letter_code
_entity_poly.pdbx_strand_id
1 'polypeptide(L)'
;MLVHAGITALLVLSNVCLTNGDAGFPSEVEQQYIVRLHNYYRRKVVPPAADMQALSWSPQLAHMADNLVLKCNFTLPNVKEIPEFWGTGVNMAYFPKQYGDLWKFAIPYWLDHGTNFDMPTRTCIRQPCTSYRVGVWAGAHNIGCSANWCPSILHGMEGYFAACLYEPKLEGQPRTSQYMPVSTGCQPRVTGVITPCRSPVLPRQLVSAAASHYGSVHPGHACSRYPTPQANSPSFLSSSTAHPSVIVFGAVVLITFTPLLLLLLLLLVILIINFTRKLS
;
A
#
# COMPACT_ATOMS: atom_id res chain seq x y z
N MET A 1 1.12 18.37 67.79
CA MET A 1 1.03 17.04 67.15
C MET A 1 0.60 17.26 65.71
N LEU A 2 1.52 16.98 64.77
CA LEU A 2 1.30 17.13 63.34
C LEU A 2 0.31 16.07 62.84
N VAL A 3 -0.58 16.45 61.91
CA VAL A 3 -1.20 15.49 61.01
C VAL A 3 -1.07 16.05 59.58
N HIS A 4 -0.02 15.61 58.89
CA HIS A 4 0.08 15.68 57.43
C HIS A 4 -0.17 14.25 56.91
N ALA A 5 -1.28 14.06 56.21
CA ALA A 5 -1.53 12.91 55.35
C ALA A 5 -2.10 13.52 54.07
N GLY A 6 -1.36 13.64 52.97
CA GLY A 6 -0.74 12.54 52.24
C GLY A 6 -1.57 12.32 50.98
N ILE A 7 -1.47 13.25 50.01
CA ILE A 7 -2.14 13.14 48.71
C ILE A 7 -1.47 11.98 47.97
N THR A 8 -2.14 10.83 47.90
CA THR A 8 -1.74 9.71 47.07
C THR A 8 -2.07 10.04 45.62
N ALA A 9 -1.04 10.38 44.84
CA ALA A 9 -1.14 10.46 43.40
C ALA A 9 -1.35 9.03 42.86
N LEU A 10 -2.57 8.70 42.46
CA LEU A 10 -2.81 7.53 41.61
C LEU A 10 -2.19 7.82 40.24
N LEU A 11 -1.02 7.25 39.99
CA LEU A 11 -0.51 7.04 38.64
C LEU A 11 -1.47 6.07 37.94
N VAL A 12 -2.43 6.61 37.20
CA VAL A 12 -3.10 5.83 36.15
C VAL A 12 -2.01 5.49 35.15
N LEU A 13 -1.48 4.28 35.24
CA LEU A 13 -0.71 3.67 34.17
C LEU A 13 -1.69 3.53 33.00
N SER A 14 -1.80 4.59 32.20
CA SER A 14 -2.33 4.46 30.86
C SER A 14 -1.45 3.41 30.19
N ASN A 15 -2.06 2.29 29.83
CA ASN A 15 -1.54 1.43 28.79
C ASN A 15 -1.59 2.25 27.49
N VAL A 16 -0.66 3.19 27.35
CA VAL A 16 -0.30 3.73 26.06
C VAL A 16 0.42 2.57 25.39
N CYS A 17 -0.31 1.85 24.53
CA CYS A 17 0.34 1.06 23.50
C CYS A 17 1.23 2.04 22.74
N LEU A 18 2.54 1.97 22.99
CA LEU A 18 3.54 2.62 22.16
C LEU A 18 3.40 1.96 20.78
N THR A 19 2.64 2.57 19.87
CA THR A 19 2.57 2.14 18.47
C THR A 19 3.89 2.52 17.80
N ASN A 20 4.94 1.77 18.11
CA ASN A 20 6.13 1.74 17.28
C ASN A 20 5.72 1.04 15.99
N GLY A 21 5.21 1.81 15.02
CA GLY A 21 4.85 1.38 13.66
C GLY A 21 4.53 -0.11 13.57
N ASP A 22 3.35 -0.52 14.03
CA ASP A 22 3.02 -1.94 14.09
C ASP A 22 2.99 -2.52 12.66
N ALA A 23 3.80 -3.55 12.42
CA ALA A 23 3.56 -4.43 11.30
C ALA A 23 2.19 -5.06 11.51
N GLY A 24 1.25 -4.70 10.65
CA GLY A 24 -0.11 -5.14 10.71
C GLY A 24 -0.29 -6.28 9.74
N PHE A 25 -0.51 -7.48 10.27
CA PHE A 25 -1.28 -8.47 9.51
C PHE A 25 -2.56 -7.81 9.03
N PRO A 26 -2.91 -7.90 7.74
CA PRO A 26 -4.17 -7.38 7.25
C PRO A 26 -5.30 -8.01 8.06
N SER A 27 -6.31 -7.21 8.43
CA SER A 27 -7.53 -7.71 9.07
C SER A 27 -8.20 -8.76 8.18
N GLU A 28 -9.04 -9.64 8.75
CA GLU A 28 -9.71 -10.67 7.95
C GLU A 28 -10.49 -10.10 6.74
N VAL A 29 -11.09 -8.92 6.91
CA VAL A 29 -11.75 -8.17 5.84
C VAL A 29 -10.76 -7.77 4.74
N GLU A 30 -9.57 -7.28 5.09
CA GLU A 30 -8.51 -6.96 4.14
C GLU A 30 -7.93 -8.20 3.48
N GLN A 31 -7.74 -9.31 4.21
CA GLN A 31 -7.28 -10.59 3.64
C GLN A 31 -8.25 -11.05 2.54
N GLN A 32 -9.56 -11.04 2.83
CA GLN A 32 -10.58 -11.36 1.84
C GLN A 32 -10.56 -10.38 0.66
N TYR A 33 -10.38 -9.08 0.93
CA TYR A 33 -10.29 -8.06 -0.10
C TYR A 33 -9.10 -8.28 -1.03
N ILE A 34 -7.91 -8.51 -0.47
CA ILE A 34 -6.67 -8.82 -1.19
C ILE A 34 -6.88 -10.01 -2.11
N VAL A 35 -7.38 -11.13 -1.59
CA VAL A 35 -7.62 -12.35 -2.37
C VAL A 35 -8.64 -12.10 -3.50
N ARG A 36 -9.76 -11.43 -3.19
CA ARG A 36 -10.81 -11.14 -4.18
C ARG A 36 -10.29 -10.24 -5.30
N LEU A 37 -9.51 -9.20 -4.96
CA LEU A 37 -8.99 -8.26 -5.93
C LEU A 37 -7.93 -8.91 -6.83
N HIS A 38 -6.98 -9.66 -6.28
CA HIS A 38 -6.04 -10.42 -7.11
C HIS A 38 -6.75 -11.38 -8.06
N ASN A 39 -7.70 -12.17 -7.55
CA ASN A 39 -8.47 -13.09 -8.38
C ASN A 39 -9.33 -12.37 -9.44
N TYR A 40 -9.80 -11.15 -9.17
CA TYR A 40 -10.48 -10.33 -10.17
C TYR A 40 -9.58 -9.98 -11.35
N TYR A 41 -8.37 -9.50 -11.10
CA TYR A 41 -7.42 -9.19 -12.17
C TYR A 41 -6.89 -10.44 -12.88
N ARG A 42 -6.62 -11.53 -12.15
CA ARG A 42 -6.18 -12.82 -12.72
C ARG A 42 -7.18 -13.40 -13.72
N ARG A 43 -8.49 -13.16 -13.53
CA ARG A 43 -9.55 -13.54 -14.50
C ARG A 43 -9.58 -12.68 -15.77
N LYS A 44 -8.96 -11.49 -15.74
CA LYS A 44 -9.04 -10.48 -16.80
C LYS A 44 -7.76 -10.34 -17.62
N VAL A 45 -6.77 -11.19 -17.39
CA VAL A 45 -5.54 -11.18 -18.19
C VAL A 45 -5.84 -11.39 -19.66
N VAL A 46 -5.06 -10.73 -20.51
CA VAL A 46 -5.18 -10.82 -21.97
C VAL A 46 -3.82 -11.24 -22.53
N PRO A 47 -3.75 -12.31 -23.35
CA PRO A 47 -4.85 -13.22 -23.71
C PRO A 47 -5.41 -13.98 -22.49
N PRO A 48 -6.69 -14.43 -22.54
CA PRO A 48 -7.30 -15.19 -21.46
C PRO A 48 -6.47 -16.42 -21.11
N ALA A 49 -6.23 -16.64 -19.82
CA ALA A 49 -5.42 -17.75 -19.35
C ALA A 49 -6.14 -19.11 -19.48
N ALA A 50 -5.40 -20.16 -19.85
CA ALA A 50 -5.92 -21.53 -19.92
C ALA A 50 -5.82 -22.30 -18.58
N ASP A 51 -4.87 -21.92 -17.72
CA ASP A 51 -4.41 -22.67 -16.55
C ASP A 51 -4.28 -21.81 -15.28
N MET A 52 -4.91 -20.64 -15.23
CA MET A 52 -4.83 -19.73 -14.08
C MET A 52 -5.54 -20.31 -12.85
N GLN A 53 -4.78 -20.61 -11.79
CA GLN A 53 -5.33 -21.07 -10.52
C GLN A 53 -5.90 -19.90 -9.70
N ALA A 54 -6.97 -20.17 -8.96
CA ALA A 54 -7.53 -19.19 -8.03
C ALA A 54 -6.68 -19.15 -6.76
N LEU A 55 -6.40 -17.94 -6.26
CA LEU A 55 -5.67 -17.75 -5.01
C LEU A 55 -6.59 -17.93 -3.79
N SER A 56 -6.08 -18.59 -2.76
CA SER A 56 -6.58 -18.60 -1.39
C SER A 56 -5.59 -17.92 -0.43
N TRP A 57 -6.08 -17.45 0.72
CA TRP A 57 -5.21 -16.88 1.75
C TRP A 57 -4.37 -17.96 2.44
N SER A 58 -3.09 -17.71 2.64
CA SER A 58 -2.17 -18.55 3.41
C SER A 58 -1.61 -17.77 4.61
N PRO A 59 -1.96 -18.18 5.85
CA PRO A 59 -1.36 -17.60 7.06
C PRO A 59 0.15 -17.75 7.09
N GLN A 60 0.68 -18.89 6.61
CA GLN A 60 2.12 -19.12 6.55
C GLN A 60 2.83 -18.09 5.66
N LEU A 61 2.29 -17.83 4.46
CA LEU A 61 2.85 -16.80 3.57
C LEU A 61 2.70 -15.40 4.16
N ALA A 62 1.64 -15.13 4.91
CA ALA A 62 1.45 -13.86 5.60
C ALA A 62 2.53 -13.64 6.68
N HIS A 63 2.87 -14.67 7.46
CA HIS A 63 3.98 -14.60 8.42
C HIS A 63 5.33 -14.37 7.75
N MET A 64 5.57 -15.00 6.60
CA MET A 64 6.79 -14.74 5.84
C MET A 64 6.82 -13.31 5.26
N ALA A 65 5.68 -12.80 4.82
CA ALA A 65 5.55 -11.41 4.38
C ALA A 65 5.81 -10.43 5.53
N ASP A 66 5.35 -10.76 6.74
CA ASP A 66 5.57 -9.98 7.95
C ASP A 66 7.06 -9.85 8.30
N ASN A 67 7.77 -10.98 8.32
CA ASN A 67 9.22 -11.02 8.49
C ASN A 67 9.99 -10.18 7.45
N LEU A 68 9.43 -10.02 6.25
CA LEU A 68 10.00 -9.18 5.20
C LEU A 68 9.76 -7.69 5.49
N VAL A 69 8.52 -7.29 5.77
CA VAL A 69 8.16 -5.86 5.93
C VAL A 69 8.72 -5.24 7.21
N LEU A 70 8.90 -6.04 8.27
CA LEU A 70 9.50 -5.61 9.54
C LEU A 70 10.95 -5.13 9.39
N LYS A 71 11.66 -5.58 8.35
CA LYS A 71 13.05 -5.17 8.11
C LYS A 71 13.18 -3.73 7.61
N CYS A 72 12.09 -3.14 7.13
CA CYS A 72 12.09 -1.80 6.55
C CYS A 72 13.21 -1.57 5.52
N ASN A 73 13.49 -2.60 4.72
CA ASN A 73 14.46 -2.55 3.64
C ASN A 73 13.73 -2.91 2.35
N PHE A 74 13.61 -1.93 1.43
CA PHE A 74 12.92 -2.12 0.14
C PHE A 74 13.80 -2.85 -0.89
N THR A 75 14.28 -4.04 -0.51
CA THR A 75 15.11 -4.90 -1.35
C THR A 75 14.51 -6.30 -1.38
N LEU A 76 14.52 -6.94 -2.54
CA LEU A 76 14.06 -8.33 -2.65
C LEU A 76 14.91 -9.24 -1.74
N PRO A 77 14.29 -10.23 -1.06
CA PRO A 77 15.02 -11.15 -0.19
C PRO A 77 16.15 -11.87 -0.94
N ASN A 78 17.34 -11.95 -0.34
CA ASN A 78 18.41 -12.80 -0.85
C ASN A 78 18.12 -14.26 -0.48
N VAL A 79 17.63 -15.04 -1.45
CA VAL A 79 17.26 -16.45 -1.25
C VAL A 79 18.45 -17.36 -0.88
N LYS A 80 19.70 -16.91 -1.08
CA LYS A 80 20.89 -17.64 -0.60
C LYS A 80 21.06 -17.51 0.90
N GLU A 81 20.72 -16.34 1.45
CA GLU A 81 20.80 -16.05 2.89
C GLU A 81 19.53 -16.51 3.61
N ILE A 82 18.39 -16.47 2.92
CA ILE A 82 17.08 -16.74 3.50
C ILE A 82 16.32 -17.77 2.62
N PRO A 83 16.64 -19.08 2.76
CA PRO A 83 16.10 -20.13 1.90
C PRO A 83 14.59 -20.30 1.97
N GLU A 84 13.93 -19.81 3.02
CA GLU A 84 12.47 -19.83 3.14
C GLU A 84 11.78 -19.10 1.97
N PHE A 85 12.39 -18.07 1.36
CA PHE A 85 11.85 -17.37 0.18
C PHE A 85 12.17 -18.08 -1.15
N TRP A 86 12.93 -19.18 -1.13
CA TRP A 86 13.30 -19.90 -2.35
C TRP A 86 12.05 -20.34 -3.13
N GLY A 87 12.03 -20.01 -4.42
CA GLY A 87 10.93 -20.35 -5.32
C GLY A 87 9.60 -19.64 -5.01
N THR A 88 9.57 -18.69 -4.08
CA THR A 88 8.36 -17.96 -3.67
C THR A 88 8.23 -16.66 -4.48
N GLY A 89 7.04 -16.37 -5.00
CA GLY A 89 6.76 -15.10 -5.65
C GLY A 89 6.70 -13.98 -4.61
N VAL A 90 7.29 -12.82 -4.88
CA VAL A 90 7.28 -11.67 -3.95
C VAL A 90 6.90 -10.40 -4.72
N ASN A 91 5.85 -9.73 -4.26
CA ASN A 91 5.52 -8.37 -4.63
C ASN A 91 5.74 -7.44 -3.44
N MET A 92 6.29 -6.26 -3.70
CA MET A 92 6.63 -5.24 -2.71
C MET A 92 6.12 -3.88 -3.19
N ALA A 93 5.62 -3.06 -2.28
CA ALA A 93 5.22 -1.70 -2.57
C ALA A 93 5.55 -0.77 -1.39
N TYR A 94 5.80 0.49 -1.73
CA TYR A 94 6.03 1.57 -0.78
C TYR A 94 4.96 2.64 -1.00
N PHE A 95 4.36 3.10 0.10
CA PHE A 95 3.37 4.19 0.07
C PHE A 95 3.62 5.17 1.21
N PRO A 96 3.68 6.49 0.96
CA PRO A 96 3.72 7.47 2.04
C PRO A 96 2.39 7.48 2.83
N LYS A 97 2.42 8.02 4.06
CA LYS A 97 1.32 7.99 5.04
C LYS A 97 -0.05 8.46 4.52
N GLN A 98 -0.05 9.36 3.54
CA GLN A 98 -1.27 9.96 2.98
C GLN A 98 -2.20 8.99 2.23
N TYR A 99 -1.73 7.78 1.91
CA TYR A 99 -2.55 6.75 1.28
C TYR A 99 -3.27 5.92 2.36
N GLY A 100 -4.56 6.21 2.60
CA GLY A 100 -5.31 5.62 3.71
C GLY A 100 -5.70 4.14 3.55
N ASP A 101 -5.91 3.66 2.32
CA ASP A 101 -6.23 2.24 2.05
C ASP A 101 -5.14 1.59 1.21
N LEU A 102 -4.12 1.07 1.91
CA LEU A 102 -2.90 0.54 1.33
C LEU A 102 -3.16 -0.50 0.23
N TRP A 103 -4.02 -1.49 0.50
CA TRP A 103 -4.27 -2.61 -0.42
C TRP A 103 -5.08 -2.20 -1.65
N LYS A 104 -5.94 -1.17 -1.54
CA LYS A 104 -6.59 -0.55 -2.69
C LYS A 104 -5.61 0.10 -3.67
N PHE A 105 -4.43 0.51 -3.21
CA PHE A 105 -3.41 1.10 -4.10
C PHE A 105 -2.34 0.08 -4.51
N ALA A 106 -1.84 -0.74 -3.59
CA ALA A 106 -0.77 -1.73 -3.84
C ALA A 106 -1.11 -2.70 -4.96
N ILE A 107 -2.32 -3.28 -4.92
CA ILE A 107 -2.71 -4.35 -5.83
C ILE A 107 -2.90 -3.83 -7.27
N PRO A 108 -3.68 -2.76 -7.50
CA PRO A 108 -3.73 -2.16 -8.83
C PRO A 108 -2.36 -1.69 -9.31
N TYR A 109 -1.55 -1.06 -8.45
CA TYR A 109 -0.19 -0.63 -8.81
C TYR A 109 0.66 -1.78 -9.35
N TRP A 110 0.67 -2.94 -8.70
CA TRP A 110 1.40 -4.11 -9.20
C TRP A 110 0.87 -4.61 -10.54
N LEU A 111 -0.45 -4.63 -10.71
CA LEU A 111 -1.11 -5.26 -11.86
C LEU A 111 -1.20 -4.33 -13.08
N ASP A 112 -1.19 -3.02 -12.89
CA ASP A 112 -1.15 -2.02 -13.96
C ASP A 112 0.20 -2.03 -14.71
N HIS A 113 1.25 -2.59 -14.11
CA HIS A 113 2.49 -2.88 -14.85
C HIS A 113 2.30 -3.90 -15.99
N GLY A 114 1.14 -4.57 -16.08
CA GLY A 114 0.76 -5.38 -17.23
C GLY A 114 0.69 -4.58 -18.54
N THR A 115 0.47 -3.26 -18.48
CA THR A 115 0.58 -2.37 -19.65
C THR A 115 1.97 -2.37 -20.29
N ASN A 116 3.00 -2.74 -19.52
CA ASN A 116 4.38 -2.85 -19.97
C ASN A 116 4.81 -4.29 -20.28
N PHE A 117 3.92 -5.29 -20.15
CA PHE A 117 4.25 -6.70 -20.40
C PHE A 117 3.81 -7.13 -21.80
N ASP A 118 4.77 -7.59 -22.60
CA ASP A 118 4.49 -8.19 -23.90
C ASP A 118 4.29 -9.71 -23.75
N MET A 119 3.05 -10.16 -23.92
CA MET A 119 2.66 -11.56 -23.76
C MET A 119 3.32 -12.52 -24.77
N PRO A 120 3.45 -12.19 -26.07
CA PRO A 120 4.14 -13.02 -27.05
C PRO A 120 5.62 -13.27 -26.72
N THR A 121 6.39 -12.22 -26.44
CA THR A 121 7.84 -12.36 -26.16
C THR A 121 8.13 -12.67 -24.70
N ARG A 122 7.15 -12.51 -23.80
CA ARG A 122 7.30 -12.65 -22.35
C ARG A 122 8.30 -11.66 -21.75
N THR A 123 8.43 -10.48 -22.36
CA THR A 123 9.36 -9.44 -21.92
C THR A 123 8.64 -8.18 -21.46
N CYS A 124 9.37 -7.31 -20.73
CA CYS A 124 8.88 -5.97 -20.44
C CYS A 124 9.33 -5.02 -21.56
N ILE A 125 8.43 -4.16 -22.03
CA ILE A 125 8.69 -3.29 -23.19
C ILE A 125 9.61 -2.12 -22.83
N ARG A 126 9.27 -1.36 -21.78
CA ARG A 126 9.98 -0.12 -21.38
C ARG A 126 10.30 -0.05 -19.89
N GLN A 127 9.31 -0.37 -19.06
CA GLN A 127 9.41 -0.30 -17.60
C GLN A 127 9.35 -1.70 -17.00
N PRO A 128 9.87 -1.90 -15.78
CA PRO A 128 9.76 -3.18 -15.07
C PRO A 128 8.30 -3.64 -14.95
N CYS A 129 8.07 -4.90 -15.32
CA CYS A 129 6.76 -5.55 -15.29
C CYS A 129 6.74 -6.78 -14.38
N THR A 130 7.78 -6.93 -13.57
CA THR A 130 8.00 -8.07 -12.68
C THR A 130 6.85 -8.27 -11.70
N SER A 131 6.31 -7.19 -11.15
CA SER A 131 5.20 -7.26 -10.18
C SER A 131 3.89 -7.75 -10.80
N TYR A 132 3.63 -7.37 -12.05
CA TYR A 132 2.54 -7.94 -12.84
C TYR A 132 2.73 -9.44 -13.02
N ARG A 133 3.94 -9.88 -13.43
CA ARG A 133 4.22 -11.31 -13.64
C ARG A 133 3.99 -12.16 -12.40
N VAL A 134 4.39 -11.67 -11.22
CA VAL A 134 4.11 -12.36 -9.95
C VAL A 134 2.60 -12.41 -9.69
N GLY A 135 1.90 -11.28 -9.81
CA GLY A 135 0.46 -11.22 -9.56
C GLY A 135 -0.37 -12.11 -10.49
N VAL A 136 0.11 -12.33 -11.72
CA VAL A 136 -0.53 -13.20 -12.73
C VAL A 136 0.17 -14.54 -12.95
N TRP A 137 0.98 -14.98 -11.98
CA TRP A 137 1.59 -16.30 -12.02
C TRP A 137 0.51 -17.39 -12.05
N ALA A 138 0.43 -18.14 -13.15
CA ALA A 138 -0.66 -19.08 -13.41
C ALA A 138 -0.78 -20.18 -12.35
N GLY A 139 0.35 -20.78 -11.98
CA GLY A 139 0.42 -21.87 -11.00
C GLY A 139 0.19 -21.44 -9.56
N ALA A 140 0.25 -20.14 -9.25
CA ALA A 140 0.08 -19.66 -7.89
C ALA A 140 -1.35 -19.91 -7.41
N HIS A 141 -1.49 -20.56 -6.25
CA HIS A 141 -2.79 -20.87 -5.64
C HIS A 141 -2.91 -20.42 -4.19
N ASN A 142 -1.83 -20.00 -3.53
CA ASN A 142 -1.95 -19.27 -2.27
C ASN A 142 -1.21 -17.94 -2.30
N ILE A 143 -1.72 -17.01 -1.48
CA ILE A 143 -1.17 -15.68 -1.25
C ILE A 143 -1.21 -15.35 0.24
N GLY A 144 -0.19 -14.69 0.75
CA GLY A 144 -0.20 -14.09 2.07
C GLY A 144 0.56 -12.77 2.07
N CYS A 145 0.05 -11.78 2.79
CA CYS A 145 0.56 -10.42 2.74
C CYS A 145 0.70 -9.83 4.14
N SER A 146 1.60 -8.87 4.29
CA SER A 146 1.73 -8.02 5.48
C SER A 146 2.16 -6.62 5.07
N ALA A 147 1.96 -5.66 5.96
CA ALA A 147 2.44 -4.30 5.80
C ALA A 147 2.96 -3.72 7.12
N ASN A 148 4.00 -2.91 7.03
CA ASN A 148 4.62 -2.27 8.18
C ASN A 148 4.87 -0.79 7.94
N TRP A 149 4.69 0.03 8.99
CA TRP A 149 5.15 1.42 8.93
C TRP A 149 6.65 1.48 9.15
N CYS A 150 7.37 2.08 8.20
CA CYS A 150 8.81 2.21 8.24
C CYS A 150 9.20 3.69 8.37
N PRO A 151 9.83 4.09 9.49
CA PRO A 151 10.36 5.45 9.67
C PRO A 151 11.49 5.80 8.69
N SER A 152 12.13 4.77 8.12
CA SER A 152 13.16 4.91 7.08
C SER A 152 13.16 3.64 6.24
N ILE A 153 12.91 3.76 4.93
CA ILE A 153 12.89 2.61 4.01
C ILE A 153 13.68 2.85 2.73
N LEU A 154 13.44 3.97 2.06
CA LEU A 154 14.08 4.33 0.79
C LEU A 154 14.92 5.58 1.01
N HIS A 155 16.21 5.39 1.33
CA HIS A 155 17.15 6.50 1.56
C HIS A 155 16.66 7.53 2.61
N GLY A 156 16.00 7.07 3.68
CA GLY A 156 15.50 7.93 4.75
C GLY A 156 14.05 8.39 4.62
N MET A 157 13.34 8.01 3.55
CA MET A 157 11.91 8.29 3.44
C MET A 157 11.09 7.42 4.40
N GLU A 158 10.06 8.02 5.01
CA GLU A 158 9.08 7.33 5.85
C GLU A 158 7.85 6.88 5.05
N GLY A 159 7.31 5.70 5.37
CA GLY A 159 6.09 5.21 4.71
C GLY A 159 5.76 3.76 5.04
N TYR A 160 4.64 3.29 4.51
CA TYR A 160 4.25 1.89 4.59
C TYR A 160 5.03 1.04 3.59
N PHE A 161 5.65 -0.01 4.10
CA PHE A 161 6.18 -1.12 3.30
C PHE A 161 5.14 -2.24 3.27
N ALA A 162 4.59 -2.54 2.09
CA ALA A 162 3.69 -3.68 1.88
C ALA A 162 4.41 -4.79 1.11
N ALA A 163 4.15 -6.04 1.48
CA ALA A 163 4.58 -7.19 0.69
C ALA A 163 3.50 -8.26 0.60
N CYS A 164 3.43 -8.94 -0.54
CA CYS A 164 2.63 -10.14 -0.76
C CYS A 164 3.53 -11.25 -1.31
N LEU A 165 3.38 -12.44 -0.74
CA LEU A 165 4.06 -13.66 -1.13
C LEU A 165 3.08 -14.63 -1.80
N TYR A 166 3.59 -15.41 -2.75
CA TYR A 166 2.81 -16.31 -3.60
C TYR A 166 3.50 -17.68 -3.69
N GLU A 167 2.73 -18.75 -3.69
CA GLU A 167 3.22 -20.13 -3.85
C GLU A 167 2.32 -20.92 -4.82
N PRO A 168 2.77 -22.07 -5.37
CA PRO A 168 3.72 -23.03 -4.79
C PRO A 168 5.17 -22.62 -4.97
N LYS A 169 6.10 -23.13 -4.16
CA LYS A 169 7.54 -22.89 -4.40
C LYS A 169 7.97 -23.52 -5.72
N LEU A 170 8.66 -22.76 -6.58
CA LEU A 170 9.29 -23.30 -7.78
C LEU A 170 10.51 -24.16 -7.41
N GLU A 171 10.49 -25.43 -7.79
CA GLU A 171 11.62 -26.35 -7.59
C GLU A 171 12.81 -26.00 -8.52
N GLY A 172 14.03 -26.18 -8.02
CA GLY A 172 15.26 -26.06 -8.81
C GLY A 172 15.63 -24.65 -9.29
N GLN A 173 14.87 -23.62 -8.91
CA GLN A 173 15.13 -22.24 -9.35
C GLN A 173 15.21 -21.26 -8.17
N PRO A 174 16.35 -20.59 -7.94
CA PRO A 174 16.49 -19.50 -6.96
C PRO A 174 15.69 -18.24 -7.35
N ARG A 175 14.81 -18.33 -8.34
CA ARG A 175 14.45 -17.18 -9.15
C ARG A 175 13.46 -16.29 -8.41
N THR A 176 13.93 -15.08 -8.15
CA THR A 176 13.14 -13.94 -7.74
C THR A 176 12.01 -13.66 -8.72
N SER A 177 11.09 -12.80 -8.29
CA SER A 177 9.88 -12.29 -8.94
C SER A 177 9.88 -12.20 -10.48
N GLN A 178 11.04 -11.93 -11.11
CA GLN A 178 11.19 -11.67 -12.55
C GLN A 178 10.80 -12.84 -13.46
N TYR A 179 10.81 -14.08 -12.96
CA TYR A 179 10.64 -15.28 -13.79
C TYR A 179 9.38 -16.08 -13.50
N MET A 180 8.44 -15.54 -12.73
CA MET A 180 7.21 -16.25 -12.40
C MET A 180 6.47 -16.67 -13.70
N PRO A 181 6.09 -17.97 -13.84
CA PRO A 181 5.41 -18.47 -15.02
C PRO A 181 4.03 -17.83 -15.21
N VAL A 182 3.84 -17.08 -16.29
CA VAL A 182 2.51 -16.56 -16.64
C VAL A 182 1.81 -17.52 -17.60
N SER A 183 0.48 -17.56 -17.57
CA SER A 183 -0.31 -18.50 -18.38
C SER A 183 0.03 -18.41 -19.86
N THR A 184 0.09 -19.54 -20.56
CA THR A 184 -0.07 -19.57 -22.01
C THR A 184 -1.54 -19.30 -22.28
N GLY A 185 -1.85 -18.11 -22.83
CA GLY A 185 -3.22 -17.77 -23.14
C GLY A 185 -3.86 -18.84 -24.02
N CYS A 186 -5.16 -19.03 -23.86
CA CYS A 186 -5.93 -19.84 -24.79
C CYS A 186 -5.72 -19.30 -26.22
N GLN A 187 -5.24 -20.14 -27.12
CA GLN A 187 -5.25 -19.80 -28.54
C GLN A 187 -6.71 -19.69 -29.01
N PRO A 188 -7.08 -18.65 -29.78
CA PRO A 188 -8.30 -18.69 -30.58
C PRO A 188 -8.26 -19.93 -31.48
N ARG A 189 -9.38 -20.63 -31.55
CA ARG A 189 -9.60 -21.87 -32.30
C ARG A 189 -9.10 -21.77 -33.75
N VAL A 190 -7.97 -22.42 -34.08
CA VAL A 190 -7.55 -22.63 -35.48
C VAL A 190 -7.71 -24.10 -35.90
N THR A 191 -7.61 -25.08 -34.99
CA THR A 191 -7.69 -26.51 -35.39
C THR A 191 -8.26 -27.42 -34.30
N GLY A 192 -9.58 -27.64 -34.34
CA GLY A 192 -10.23 -28.95 -34.05
C GLY A 192 -10.15 -29.63 -32.67
N VAL A 193 -9.25 -29.29 -31.75
CA VAL A 193 -9.17 -29.94 -30.42
C VAL A 193 -9.24 -28.88 -29.34
N ILE A 194 -10.32 -28.92 -28.55
CA ILE A 194 -10.67 -27.86 -27.60
C ILE A 194 -10.13 -28.21 -26.20
N THR A 195 -9.28 -27.35 -25.65
CA THR A 195 -9.27 -27.10 -24.20
C THR A 195 -10.07 -25.81 -23.98
N PRO A 196 -11.31 -25.85 -23.43
CA PRO A 196 -12.12 -24.65 -23.30
C PRO A 196 -11.50 -23.74 -22.25
N CYS A 197 -11.44 -22.43 -22.49
CA CYS A 197 -11.17 -21.47 -21.42
C CYS A 197 -12.32 -21.54 -20.41
N ARG A 198 -12.18 -22.34 -19.36
CA ARG A 198 -13.09 -22.26 -18.23
C ARG A 198 -12.69 -21.02 -17.45
N SER A 199 -13.56 -20.00 -17.44
CA SER A 199 -13.51 -19.03 -16.35
C SER A 199 -13.57 -19.84 -15.03
N PRO A 200 -12.73 -19.54 -14.02
CA PRO A 200 -12.82 -20.23 -12.74
C PRO A 200 -14.22 -20.00 -12.17
N VAL A 201 -15.01 -21.06 -12.12
CA VAL A 201 -16.37 -21.06 -11.56
C VAL A 201 -16.21 -20.94 -10.04
N LEU A 202 -16.71 -19.85 -9.45
CA LEU A 202 -16.77 -19.71 -8.00
C LEU A 202 -17.60 -20.85 -7.38
N PRO A 203 -17.16 -21.46 -6.26
CA PRO A 203 -17.99 -22.36 -5.49
C PRO A 203 -19.32 -21.67 -5.14
N ARG A 204 -20.44 -22.35 -5.42
CA ARG A 204 -21.81 -21.83 -5.23
C ARG A 204 -22.07 -21.28 -3.83
N GLN A 205 -21.33 -21.78 -2.83
CA GLN A 205 -21.40 -21.37 -1.42
C GLN A 205 -20.89 -19.94 -1.15
N LEU A 206 -19.98 -19.40 -1.96
CA LEU A 206 -19.48 -18.02 -1.81
C LEU A 206 -20.46 -16.96 -2.37
N VAL A 207 -21.31 -17.36 -3.32
CA VAL A 207 -22.35 -16.48 -3.88
C VAL A 207 -23.49 -16.27 -2.87
N SER A 208 -23.84 -17.29 -2.09
CA SER A 208 -24.88 -17.21 -1.06
C SER A 208 -24.48 -16.32 0.12
N ALA A 209 -23.20 -16.28 0.50
CA ALA A 209 -22.71 -15.39 1.56
C ALA A 209 -22.77 -13.91 1.15
N ALA A 210 -22.54 -13.60 -0.14
CA ALA A 210 -22.67 -12.25 -0.67
C ALA A 210 -24.14 -11.80 -0.83
N ALA A 211 -25.04 -12.72 -1.18
CA ALA A 211 -26.46 -12.43 -1.34
C ALA A 211 -27.18 -12.19 0.00
N SER A 212 -26.78 -12.90 1.07
CA SER A 212 -27.41 -12.75 2.39
C SER A 212 -27.14 -11.40 3.06
N HIS A 213 -26.09 -10.68 2.66
CA HIS A 213 -25.74 -9.39 3.25
C HIS A 213 -26.37 -8.18 2.55
N TYR A 214 -27.05 -8.38 1.40
CA TYR A 214 -27.63 -7.31 0.59
C TYR A 214 -29.18 -7.29 0.59
N GLY A 215 -29.82 -8.10 1.43
CA GLY A 215 -31.26 -8.22 1.52
C GLY A 215 -31.87 -7.39 2.64
N SER A 216 -31.81 -6.06 2.56
CA SER A 216 -32.76 -5.13 3.25
C SER A 216 -32.50 -3.69 2.82
N VAL A 217 -32.86 -3.33 1.59
CA VAL A 217 -33.17 -1.93 1.24
C VAL A 217 -34.42 -1.94 0.37
N HIS A 218 -35.45 -1.24 0.84
CA HIS A 218 -36.73 -1.03 0.17
C HIS A 218 -36.56 -0.32 -1.20
N PRO A 219 -37.55 -0.46 -2.11
CA PRO A 219 -37.44 0.05 -3.47
C PRO A 219 -37.73 1.56 -3.52
N GLY A 220 -36.81 2.34 -4.08
CA GLY A 220 -36.99 3.76 -4.27
C GLY A 220 -35.93 4.40 -5.16
N HIS A 221 -36.30 4.60 -6.42
CA HIS A 221 -35.72 5.52 -7.40
C HIS A 221 -34.43 5.11 -8.15
N ALA A 222 -34.63 4.90 -9.46
CA ALA A 222 -33.62 4.68 -10.48
C ALA A 222 -32.76 5.93 -10.72
N CYS A 223 -31.44 5.76 -10.82
CA CYS A 223 -30.55 6.79 -11.36
C CYS A 223 -30.37 6.63 -12.86
N SER A 224 -30.73 7.72 -13.55
CA SER A 224 -30.64 7.93 -14.99
C SER A 224 -29.21 8.22 -15.44
N ARG A 225 -29.01 8.13 -16.76
CA ARG A 225 -27.74 8.25 -17.51
C ARG A 225 -26.97 9.54 -17.22
N TYR A 226 -25.65 9.42 -17.17
CA TYR A 226 -24.72 10.56 -17.27
C TYR A 226 -24.80 11.24 -18.65
N PRO A 227 -24.82 12.58 -18.72
CA PRO A 227 -24.36 13.33 -19.88
C PRO A 227 -22.91 13.83 -19.69
N THR A 228 -22.17 13.80 -20.79
CA THR A 228 -20.82 14.34 -21.01
C THR A 228 -20.70 15.85 -20.73
N PRO A 229 -19.53 16.36 -20.30
CA PRO A 229 -19.35 17.79 -20.03
C PRO A 229 -18.99 18.58 -21.29
N GLN A 230 -19.74 19.67 -21.54
CA GLN A 230 -19.28 20.79 -22.36
C GLN A 230 -18.76 21.92 -21.47
N ALA A 231 -17.67 22.54 -21.91
CA ALA A 231 -17.07 23.72 -21.34
C ALA A 231 -18.03 24.91 -21.35
N ASN A 232 -18.02 25.71 -20.28
CA ASN A 232 -18.09 27.18 -20.29
C ASN A 232 -18.02 27.71 -18.84
N SER A 233 -17.05 28.60 -18.58
CA SER A 233 -16.98 29.44 -17.38
C SER A 233 -18.08 30.51 -17.41
N PRO A 234 -18.57 31.01 -16.25
CA PRO A 234 -17.93 32.19 -15.65
C PRO A 234 -17.84 32.20 -14.12
N SER A 235 -16.91 33.04 -13.67
CA SER A 235 -16.47 33.40 -12.32
C SER A 235 -17.56 33.86 -11.35
N PHE A 236 -17.50 33.42 -10.08
CA PHE A 236 -17.99 34.17 -8.90
C PHE A 236 -17.19 33.84 -7.63
N LEU A 237 -17.10 34.86 -6.77
CA LEU A 237 -16.11 35.10 -5.72
C LEU A 237 -16.02 34.07 -4.58
N SER A 238 -14.79 33.77 -4.19
CA SER A 238 -14.41 33.02 -2.99
C SER A 238 -14.46 33.89 -1.72
N SER A 239 -15.26 33.50 -0.73
CA SER A 239 -14.98 33.82 0.68
C SER A 239 -14.36 32.59 1.33
N SER A 240 -13.11 32.74 1.78
CA SER A 240 -12.29 31.67 2.36
C SER A 240 -12.49 31.67 3.88
N THR A 241 -13.12 30.62 4.41
CA THR A 241 -12.94 30.20 5.80
C THR A 241 -11.70 29.32 5.85
N ALA A 242 -10.63 29.82 6.47
CA ALA A 242 -9.34 29.13 6.55
C ALA A 242 -9.42 27.81 7.35
N HIS A 243 -8.83 26.77 6.77
CA HIS A 243 -8.66 25.45 7.36
C HIS A 243 -7.73 25.47 8.60
N PRO A 244 -7.90 24.55 9.58
CA PRO A 244 -7.11 24.49 10.81
C PRO A 244 -5.58 24.35 10.62
N SER A 245 -5.14 23.95 9.43
CA SER A 245 -3.73 23.74 9.08
C SER A 245 -2.92 25.03 9.01
N VAL A 246 -3.53 26.18 8.70
CA VAL A 246 -2.80 27.44 8.48
C VAL A 246 -2.40 28.12 9.80
N ILE A 247 -3.20 27.93 10.86
CA ILE A 247 -2.95 28.52 12.19
C ILE A 247 -1.74 27.86 12.87
N VAL A 248 -1.54 26.55 12.63
CA VAL A 248 -0.43 25.80 13.23
C VAL A 248 0.92 26.19 12.61
N PHE A 249 0.99 26.42 11.30
CA PHE A 249 2.22 26.88 10.65
C PHE A 249 2.60 28.32 11.07
N GLY A 250 1.63 29.22 11.24
CA GLY A 250 1.88 30.60 11.68
C GLY A 250 2.47 30.68 13.10
N ALA A 251 2.00 29.83 14.02
CA ALA A 251 2.51 29.79 15.39
C ALA A 251 3.95 29.23 15.47
N VAL A 252 4.28 28.21 14.68
CA VAL A 252 5.63 27.60 14.67
C VAL A 252 6.69 28.54 14.07
N VAL A 253 6.32 29.34 13.07
CA VAL A 253 7.23 30.36 12.49
C VAL A 253 7.43 31.53 13.46
N LEU A 254 6.40 31.97 14.19
CA LEU A 254 6.57 33.03 15.18
C LEU A 254 7.48 32.60 16.35
N ILE A 255 7.37 31.36 16.82
CA ILE A 255 8.12 30.88 18.01
C ILE A 255 9.61 30.62 17.69
N THR A 256 9.94 30.24 16.45
CA THR A 256 11.33 29.95 16.05
C THR A 256 12.11 31.18 15.60
N PHE A 257 11.46 32.17 14.96
CA PHE A 257 12.15 33.35 14.42
C PHE A 257 12.20 34.56 15.37
N THR A 258 11.30 34.65 16.36
CA THR A 258 11.33 35.74 17.36
C THR A 258 12.59 35.77 18.25
N PRO A 259 13.12 34.64 18.78
CA PRO A 259 14.33 34.69 19.61
C PRO A 259 15.57 35.07 18.78
N LEU A 260 15.64 34.66 17.52
CA LEU A 260 16.76 35.00 16.64
C LEU A 260 16.75 36.49 16.27
N LEU A 261 15.57 37.06 15.99
CA LEU A 261 15.42 38.49 15.68
C LEU A 261 15.76 39.37 16.89
N LEU A 262 15.32 38.99 18.09
CA LEU A 262 15.67 39.69 19.33
C LEU A 262 17.18 39.67 19.60
N LEU A 263 17.85 38.55 19.35
CA LEU A 263 19.31 38.43 19.48
C LEU A 263 20.05 39.35 18.50
N LEU A 264 19.61 39.40 17.25
CA LEU A 264 20.20 40.28 16.22
C LEU A 264 20.03 41.77 16.57
N LEU A 265 18.85 42.17 17.09
CA LEU A 265 18.61 43.54 17.54
C LEU A 265 19.48 43.92 18.75
N LEU A 266 19.66 43.00 19.70
CA LEU A 266 20.56 43.19 20.85
C LEU A 266 22.02 43.40 20.40
N LEU A 267 22.51 42.59 19.47
CA LEU A 267 23.86 42.73 18.91
C LEU A 267 24.04 44.05 18.16
N LEU A 268 23.02 44.49 17.40
CA LEU A 268 23.04 45.78 16.71
C LEU A 268 23.13 46.94 17.71
N VAL A 269 22.34 46.92 18.79
CA VAL A 269 22.38 47.95 19.84
C VAL A 269 23.74 47.98 20.53
N ILE A 270 24.33 46.82 20.84
CA ILE A 270 25.67 46.74 21.43
C ILE A 270 26.73 47.34 20.49
N LEU A 271 26.65 47.05 19.19
CA LEU A 271 27.54 47.64 18.19
C LEU A 271 27.40 49.16 18.12
N ILE A 272 26.17 49.68 18.12
CA ILE A 272 25.90 51.12 18.10
C ILE A 272 26.47 51.78 19.36
N ILE A 273 26.27 51.20 20.56
CA ILE A 273 26.81 51.73 21.82
C ILE A 273 28.35 51.73 21.81
N ASN A 274 28.98 50.66 21.30
CA ASN A 274 30.43 50.60 21.19
C ASN A 274 30.98 51.59 20.17
N PHE A 275 30.24 51.84 19.09
CA PHE A 275 30.61 52.82 18.07
C PHE A 275 30.48 54.26 18.60
N THR A 276 29.40 54.60 19.31
CA THR A 276 29.24 55.92 19.91
C THR A 276 30.27 56.19 21.01
N ARG A 277 30.62 55.19 21.82
CA ARG A 277 31.73 55.29 22.80
C ARG A 277 33.11 55.48 22.18
N LYS A 278 33.31 55.06 20.92
CA LYS A 278 34.56 55.28 20.19
C LYS A 278 34.67 56.67 19.57
N LEU A 279 33.54 57.37 19.44
CA LEU A 279 33.45 58.71 18.83
C LEU A 279 33.38 59.85 19.86
N SER A 280 33.19 59.53 21.13
CA SER A 280 33.32 60.44 22.29
C SER A 280 34.72 60.37 22.89
#